data_AF-A0A8T7GK68-F1
#
_entry.id   AF-A0A8T7GK68-F1
#
_cell.length_a   1.000
_cell.length_b   1.000
_cell.length_c   1.000
_cell.angle_alpha   90.00
_cell.angle_beta   90.00
_cell.angle_gamma   90.00
#
_symmetry.space_group_name_H-M   'P 1'
#
loop_
_entity.id
_entity.type
_entity.pdbx_description
1 polymer ?
#
loop_
_entity_poly.entity_id
_entity_poly.type
_entity_poly.pdbx_seq_one_letter_code
_entity_poly.pdbx_strand_id
1 'polypeptide(L)'
;MIKQNNFPLKEWHIEHMKKTIVKFITGLSDNPSRWETRQNKKYNNIYCVQKRLAHDMKHGVSHNEVEMFLQKIDNDSSFTDLRNKEGFEKRFLEIEDFMIKCK
;
A
#
# COMPACT_ATOMS: atom_id res chain seq x y z
N MET A 1 -32.11 -1.78 12.83
CA MET A 1 -30.96 -0.98 13.32
C MET A 1 -30.15 -0.52 12.12
N ILE A 2 -30.13 0.78 11.83
CA ILE A 2 -29.23 1.35 10.81
C ILE A 2 -27.86 1.48 11.49
N LYS A 3 -26.85 0.73 11.03
CA LYS A 3 -25.46 0.93 11.49
C LYS A 3 -25.06 2.35 11.08
N GLN A 4 -24.87 3.25 12.05
CA GLN A 4 -24.23 4.53 11.79
C GLN A 4 -22.82 4.23 11.28
N ASN A 5 -22.54 4.63 10.03
CA ASN A 5 -21.20 4.52 9.49
C ASN A 5 -20.37 5.66 10.08
N ASN A 6 -19.63 5.38 11.15
CA ASN A 6 -18.77 6.36 11.83
C ASN A 6 -17.61 6.85 10.93
N PHE A 7 -17.42 6.24 9.76
CA PHE A 7 -16.38 6.58 8.80
C PHE A 7 -16.98 6.82 7.41
N PRO A 8 -17.27 8.08 7.03
CA PRO A 8 -17.70 8.37 5.68
C PRO A 8 -16.65 7.89 4.67
N LEU A 9 -17.11 7.27 3.57
CA LEU A 9 -16.26 6.76 2.49
C LEU A 9 -15.22 5.69 2.91
N LYS A 10 -15.45 4.94 3.99
CA LYS A 10 -14.54 3.84 4.40
C LYS A 10 -14.13 2.91 3.25
N GLU A 11 -15.06 2.50 2.39
CA GLU A 11 -14.75 1.61 1.26
C GLU A 11 -13.75 2.24 0.28
N TRP A 12 -13.91 3.54 0.03
CA TRP A 12 -12.96 4.30 -0.79
C TRP A 12 -11.57 4.33 -0.14
N HIS A 13 -11.48 4.49 1.18
CA HIS A 13 -10.21 4.44 1.91
C HIS A 13 -9.57 3.05 1.85
N ILE A 14 -10.35 1.98 1.91
CA ILE A 14 -9.86 0.60 1.73
C ILE A 14 -9.27 0.44 0.32
N GLU A 15 -9.98 0.88 -0.72
CA GLU A 15 -9.47 0.82 -2.09
C GLU A 15 -8.22 1.68 -2.28
N HIS A 16 -8.21 2.90 -1.71
CA HIS A 16 -7.10 3.82 -1.80
C HIS A 16 -5.85 3.27 -1.11
N MET A 17 -6.02 2.64 0.06
CA MET A 17 -4.96 1.91 0.77
C MET A 17 -4.37 0.81 -0.13
N LYS A 18 -5.22 -0.05 -0.72
CA LYS A 18 -4.78 -1.13 -1.61
C LYS A 18 -4.00 -0.60 -2.80
N LYS A 19 -4.52 0.44 -3.46
CA LYS A 19 -3.85 1.11 -4.60
C LYS A 19 -2.50 1.71 -4.20
N THR A 20 -2.42 2.32 -3.02
CA THR A 20 -1.18 2.90 -2.50
C THR A 20 -0.12 1.83 -2.30
N ILE A 21 -0.47 0.70 -1.68
CA ILE A 21 0.44 -0.44 -1.45
C ILE A 21 0.92 -1.03 -2.77
N VAL A 22 -0.01 -1.37 -3.68
CA VAL A 22 0.35 -1.97 -4.98
C VAL A 22 1.26 -1.03 -5.78
N LYS A 23 0.96 0.28 -5.82
CA LYS A 23 1.79 1.26 -6.53
C LYS A 23 3.21 1.36 -5.95
N PHE A 24 3.34 1.30 -4.63
CA PHE A 24 4.64 1.33 -3.98
C PHE A 24 5.45 0.08 -4.33
N ILE A 25 4.86 -1.09 -4.09
CA ILE A 25 5.50 -2.39 -4.34
C ILE A 25 5.88 -2.56 -5.80
N THR A 26 5.03 -2.09 -6.72
CA THR A 26 5.31 -2.14 -8.17
C THR A 26 6.62 -1.44 -8.52
N GLY A 27 6.97 -0.36 -7.82
CA GLY A 27 8.19 0.40 -8.08
C GLY A 27 8.17 1.13 -9.44
N LEU A 28 9.36 1.39 -9.97
CA LEU A 28 9.54 1.92 -11.33
C LEU A 28 9.57 0.76 -12.34
N SER A 29 9.22 1.05 -13.58
CA SER A 29 9.49 0.15 -14.71
C SER A 29 11.00 0.00 -14.93
N ASP A 30 11.39 -1.06 -15.64
CA ASP A 30 12.81 -1.38 -15.92
C ASP A 30 13.52 -0.29 -16.72
N ASN A 31 12.78 0.48 -17.53
CA ASN A 31 13.30 1.63 -18.27
C ASN A 31 12.40 2.86 -18.08
N PRO A 32 12.48 3.54 -16.93
CA PRO A 32 11.61 4.65 -16.61
C PRO A 32 12.11 5.93 -17.28
N SER A 33 11.19 6.73 -17.79
CA SER A 33 11.51 8.09 -18.22
C SER A 33 12.05 8.92 -17.05
N ARG A 34 12.75 10.01 -17.37
CA ARG A 34 13.22 11.00 -16.37
C ARG A 34 12.08 11.53 -15.52
N TRP A 35 10.90 11.72 -16.12
CA TRP A 35 9.72 12.20 -15.40
C TRP A 35 9.21 11.15 -14.41
N GLU A 36 9.07 9.88 -14.84
CA GLU A 36 8.65 8.78 -13.95
C GLU A 36 9.61 8.61 -12.77
N THR A 37 10.92 8.65 -13.03
CA THR A 37 11.95 8.62 -11.97
C THR A 37 11.74 9.75 -10.96
N ARG A 38 11.50 10.98 -11.42
CA ARG A 38 11.25 12.14 -10.55
C ARG A 38 9.95 11.98 -9.75
N GLN A 39 8.87 11.51 -10.38
CA GLN A 39 7.59 11.29 -9.71
C GLN A 39 7.70 10.20 -8.64
N ASN A 40 8.37 9.09 -8.94
CA ASN A 40 8.56 7.99 -8.00
C ASN A 40 9.34 8.45 -6.77
N LYS A 41 10.44 9.19 -6.96
CA LYS A 41 11.21 9.77 -5.85
C LYS A 41 10.36 10.70 -4.97
N LYS A 42 9.51 11.53 -5.59
CA LYS A 42 8.70 12.53 -4.88
C LYS A 42 7.52 11.92 -4.12
N TYR A 43 6.84 10.93 -4.70
CA TYR A 43 5.51 10.52 -4.26
C TYR A 43 5.36 9.03 -3.92
N ASN A 44 6.38 8.22 -4.20
CA ASN A 44 6.37 6.77 -4.02
C ASN A 44 7.58 6.31 -3.18
N ASN A 45 8.04 7.15 -2.26
CA ASN A 45 8.95 6.75 -1.19
C ASN A 45 8.17 6.25 0.03
N ILE A 46 8.82 5.47 0.89
CA ILE A 46 8.18 4.84 2.05
C ILE A 46 7.51 5.87 2.98
N TYR A 47 8.14 7.01 3.23
CA TYR A 47 7.57 8.06 4.09
C TYR A 47 6.23 8.60 3.56
N CYS A 48 6.12 8.80 2.24
CA CYS A 48 4.86 9.20 1.61
C CYS A 48 3.78 8.12 1.72
N VAL A 49 4.17 6.85 1.60
CA VAL A 49 3.26 5.70 1.74
C VAL A 49 2.74 5.59 3.16
N GLN A 50 3.63 5.63 4.16
CA GLN A 50 3.28 5.60 5.59
C GLN A 50 2.26 6.69 5.94
N LYS A 51 2.46 7.92 5.45
CA LYS A 51 1.50 9.02 5.66
C LYS A 51 0.13 8.75 5.05
N ARG A 52 0.08 8.18 3.85
CA ARG A 52 -1.20 7.85 3.19
C ARG A 52 -1.92 6.73 3.93
N LEU A 53 -1.19 5.68 4.33
CA LEU A 53 -1.74 4.58 5.12
C LEU A 53 -2.29 5.07 6.46
N ALA A 54 -1.54 5.91 7.18
CA ALA A 54 -2.00 6.51 8.44
C ALA A 54 -3.27 7.37 8.24
N HIS A 55 -3.38 8.08 7.12
CA HIS A 55 -4.59 8.81 6.77
C HIS A 55 -5.77 7.86 6.54
N ASP A 56 -5.61 6.83 5.71
CA ASP A 56 -6.67 5.86 5.45
C ASP A 56 -7.09 5.12 6.74
N MET A 57 -6.14 4.83 7.64
CA MET A 57 -6.43 4.24 8.95
C MET A 57 -7.25 5.18 9.85
N LYS A 58 -6.91 6.48 9.87
CA LYS A 58 -7.70 7.49 10.57
C LYS A 58 -9.15 7.55 10.06
N HIS A 59 -9.38 7.17 8.81
CA HIS A 59 -10.69 7.11 8.17
C HIS A 59 -11.32 5.72 8.16
N GLY A 60 -10.90 4.84 9.07
CA GLY A 60 -11.61 3.59 9.37
C GLY A 60 -11.04 2.34 8.71
N VAL A 61 -9.92 2.45 7.99
CA VAL A 61 -9.13 1.26 7.60
C VAL A 61 -8.46 0.69 8.85
N SER A 62 -8.74 -0.56 9.14
CA SER A 62 -8.15 -1.28 10.27
C SER A 62 -6.76 -1.81 9.93
N HIS A 63 -5.94 -2.00 10.96
CA HIS A 63 -4.63 -2.66 10.82
C HIS A 63 -4.77 -4.05 10.17
N ASN A 64 -5.78 -4.82 10.61
CA ASN A 64 -6.09 -6.13 10.05
C ASN A 64 -6.47 -6.10 8.56
N GLU A 65 -7.18 -5.08 8.08
CA GLU A 65 -7.48 -4.93 6.64
C GLU A 65 -6.21 -4.73 5.81
N VAL A 66 -5.20 -4.06 6.36
CA VAL A 66 -3.89 -3.91 5.71
C VAL A 66 -3.11 -5.22 5.76
N GLU A 67 -3.03 -5.86 6.93
CA GLU A 67 -2.31 -7.13 7.14
C GLU A 67 -2.87 -8.25 6.24
N MET A 68 -4.20 -8.39 6.17
CA MET A 68 -4.87 -9.33 5.26
C MET A 68 -4.54 -9.05 3.79
N PHE A 69 -4.40 -7.78 3.41
CA PHE A 69 -4.07 -7.45 2.03
C PHE A 69 -2.59 -7.74 1.71
N LEU A 70 -1.68 -7.51 2.65
CA LEU A 70 -0.27 -7.90 2.51
C LEU A 70 -0.13 -9.41 2.41
N GLN A 71 -0.80 -10.17 3.28
CA GLN A 71 -0.85 -11.64 3.20
C GLN A 71 -1.41 -12.11 1.86
N LYS A 72 -2.42 -11.43 1.32
CA LYS A 72 -2.94 -11.73 -0.01
C LYS A 72 -1.88 -11.48 -1.09
N ILE A 73 -1.18 -10.36 -1.05
CA ILE A 73 -0.10 -10.06 -2.00
C ILE A 73 1.01 -11.12 -1.93
N ASP A 74 1.31 -11.65 -0.75
CA ASP A 74 2.36 -12.64 -0.56
C ASP A 74 1.94 -14.04 -1.06
N ASN A 75 0.72 -14.45 -0.79
CA ASN A 75 0.29 -15.85 -0.97
C ASN A 75 -0.58 -16.11 -2.20
N ASP A 76 -1.32 -15.12 -2.70
CA ASP A 76 -2.30 -15.32 -3.77
C ASP A 76 -1.60 -15.34 -5.14
N SER A 77 -1.94 -16.33 -5.98
CA SER A 77 -1.33 -16.51 -7.30
C SER A 77 -1.60 -15.34 -8.25
N SER A 78 -2.66 -14.56 -8.03
CA SER A 78 -2.97 -13.34 -8.80
C SER A 78 -1.92 -12.24 -8.69
N PHE A 79 -1.04 -12.29 -7.68
CA PHE A 79 0.05 -11.33 -7.48
C PHE A 79 1.44 -11.86 -7.90
N THR A 80 1.52 -13.00 -8.59
CA THR A 80 2.80 -13.58 -9.01
C THR A 80 3.63 -12.60 -9.83
N ASP A 81 3.02 -11.88 -10.79
CA ASP A 81 3.73 -10.88 -11.60
C ASP A 81 4.22 -9.69 -10.77
N LEU A 82 3.49 -9.33 -9.71
CA LEU A 82 3.89 -8.27 -8.79
C LEU A 82 5.10 -8.70 -7.95
N ARG A 83 5.08 -9.95 -7.44
CA ARG A 83 6.18 -10.54 -6.67
C ARG A 83 7.48 -10.68 -7.48
N ASN A 84 7.35 -10.91 -8.78
CA ASN A 84 8.49 -11.04 -9.69
C ASN A 84 9.15 -9.70 -10.06
N LYS A 85 8.60 -8.55 -9.64
CA LYS A 85 9.17 -7.25 -9.95
C LYS A 85 10.47 -6.98 -9.18
N GLU A 86 11.41 -6.32 -9.84
CA GLU A 86 12.69 -5.96 -9.22
C GLU A 86 12.48 -5.10 -7.96
N GLY A 87 13.06 -5.54 -6.86
CA GLY A 87 12.96 -4.84 -5.57
C GLY A 87 11.58 -4.95 -4.89
N PHE A 88 10.71 -5.87 -5.34
CA PHE A 88 9.48 -6.24 -4.65
C PHE A 88 9.76 -6.50 -3.17
N GLU A 89 10.65 -7.46 -2.88
CA GLU A 89 10.96 -7.94 -1.52
C GLU A 89 11.30 -6.79 -0.57
N LYS A 90 12.22 -5.92 -1.00
CA LYS A 90 12.64 -4.76 -0.22
C LYS A 90 11.46 -3.83 0.10
N ARG A 91 10.63 -3.52 -0.90
CA ARG A 91 9.50 -2.59 -0.74
C ARG A 91 8.36 -3.22 0.06
N PHE A 92 8.17 -4.52 -0.07
CA PHE A 92 7.20 -5.29 0.71
C PHE A 92 7.57 -5.25 2.20
N LEU A 93 8.82 -5.61 2.53
CA LEU A 93 9.36 -5.56 3.89
C LEU A 93 9.31 -4.16 4.51
N GLU A 94 9.54 -3.10 3.71
CA GLU A 94 9.40 -1.71 4.19
C GLU A 94 7.97 -1.36 4.64
N ILE A 95 6.95 -1.92 3.99
CA ILE A 95 5.55 -1.76 4.44
C ILE A 95 5.30 -2.61 5.68
N GLU A 96 5.76 -3.86 5.72
CA GLU A 96 5.57 -4.73 6.89
C GLU A 96 6.21 -4.14 8.16
N ASP A 97 7.43 -3.61 8.06
CA ASP A 97 8.13 -2.94 9.16
C ASP A 97 7.33 -1.73 9.69
N PHE A 98 6.71 -0.95 8.79
CA PHE A 98 5.80 0.12 9.19
C PHE A 98 4.60 -0.42 9.97
N MET A 99 3.98 -1.50 9.49
CA MET A 99 2.82 -2.10 10.15
C MET A 99 3.19 -2.66 11.53
N ILE A 100 4.39 -3.23 11.71
CA ILE A 100 4.88 -3.71 13.02
C ILE A 100 5.07 -2.53 13.99
N LYS A 101 5.66 -1.42 13.52
CA LYS A 101 5.92 -0.22 14.35
C LYS A 101 4.67 0.55 14.75
N CYS A 102 3.55 0.34 14.05
CA CYS A 102 2.26 0.99 14.35
C CYS A 102 1.29 0.12 15.16
N LYS A 103 1.68 -1.12 15.54
CA LYS A 103 0.96 -1.91 16.56
C LYS A 103 1.28 -1.37 17.96
#